data_AF-A0A4Q1ZU63-F1
#
_entry.id   AF-A0A4Q1ZU63-F1
#
_cell.length_a   1.000
_cell.length_b   1.000
_cell.length_c   1.000
_cell.angle_alpha   90.00
_cell.angle_beta   90.00
_cell.angle_gamma   90.00
#
_symmetry.space_group_name_H-M   'P 1'
#
loop_
_entity.id
_entity.type
_entity.pdbx_description
1 polymer ?
#
loop_
_entity_poly.entity_id
_entity_poly.type
_entity_poly.pdbx_seq_one_letter_code
_entity_poly.pdbx_strand_id
1 'polypeptide(L)'
;MSNTSPVTTLRYDEIGQRLRAFRLGSGLSADEIGQRIGISRTAVYRFEKGEVVKIETLLSLAELLGVSLPSLLGVEIEYISSAVTYFERLRQLEETADRIIVLAGPISYLLASDRFCGFLQELLRESVAGETHDRDRLYRDVDRIMEILEERKNAYLERRPSIINLISAIDMERLLRSGLVGRTLVAEAELDKRRELAVQEVEHFASLMEAEPIGVQIGLVTGTLPRTGLQVFRSGDRKTLSISPFRLGEQPNIRLGVAMITETQEALRLHETIIDEMWDGALKGDVAARYLRDLIAAVEARDAS
;
A
#
# COMPACT_ATOMS: atom_id res chain seq x y z
N MET A 1 -27.95 -24.67 20.20
CA MET A 1 -27.18 -24.70 18.93
C MET A 1 -25.74 -24.42 19.30
N SER A 2 -24.82 -25.28 18.87
CA SER A 2 -23.44 -25.40 19.35
C SER A 2 -22.65 -24.10 19.15
N ASN A 3 -22.21 -23.52 20.26
CA ASN A 3 -21.30 -22.39 20.33
C ASN A 3 -19.86 -22.90 20.13
N THR A 4 -19.48 -23.19 18.89
CA THR A 4 -18.08 -23.39 18.52
C THR A 4 -17.46 -22.03 18.31
N SER A 5 -16.92 -21.44 19.39
CA SER A 5 -15.90 -20.41 19.26
C SER A 5 -14.83 -20.94 18.31
N PRO A 6 -14.41 -20.20 17.27
CA PRO A 6 -13.32 -20.64 16.43
C PRO A 6 -12.11 -20.81 17.34
N VAL A 7 -11.58 -22.04 17.43
CA VAL A 7 -10.27 -22.25 18.02
C VAL A 7 -9.31 -21.46 17.16
N THR A 8 -8.81 -20.34 17.69
CA THR A 8 -7.77 -19.53 17.05
C THR A 8 -6.54 -20.40 16.89
N THR A 9 -6.45 -21.09 15.75
CA THR A 9 -5.31 -21.94 15.43
C THR A 9 -4.17 -20.99 15.09
N LEU A 10 -3.08 -21.07 15.86
CA LEU A 10 -1.91 -20.24 15.64
C LEU A 10 -1.32 -20.54 14.25
N ARG A 11 -1.17 -19.51 13.41
CA ARG A 11 -0.67 -19.63 12.04
C ARG A 11 0.80 -19.24 11.99
N TYR A 12 1.67 -20.25 12.10
CA TYR A 12 3.11 -20.02 12.17
C TYR A 12 3.67 -19.36 10.92
N ASP A 13 3.13 -19.67 9.74
CA ASP A 13 3.45 -19.01 8.47
C ASP A 13 3.20 -17.49 8.53
N GLU A 14 2.08 -17.06 9.07
CA GLU A 14 1.78 -15.62 9.20
C GLU A 14 2.61 -14.94 10.28
N ILE A 15 2.95 -15.64 11.36
CA ILE A 15 3.92 -15.15 12.36
C ILE A 15 5.28 -14.94 11.68
N GLY A 16 5.72 -15.90 10.87
CA GLY A 16 6.96 -15.79 10.09
C GLY A 16 6.96 -14.63 9.11
N GLN A 17 5.85 -14.42 8.40
CA GLN A 17 5.64 -13.28 7.50
C GLN A 17 5.75 -11.93 8.24
N ARG A 18 5.09 -11.80 9.41
CA ARG A 18 5.19 -10.60 10.26
C ARG A 18 6.61 -10.38 10.75
N LEU A 19 7.29 -11.43 11.24
CA LEU A 19 8.69 -11.36 11.65
C LEU A 19 9.59 -10.85 10.52
N ARG A 20 9.40 -11.38 9.30
CA ARG A 20 10.14 -10.90 8.11
C ARG A 20 9.88 -9.41 7.85
N ALA A 21 8.63 -8.98 7.88
CA ALA A 21 8.26 -7.59 7.60
C ALA A 21 8.84 -6.62 8.63
N PHE A 22 8.80 -6.96 9.92
CA PHE A 22 9.39 -6.15 10.97
C PHE A 22 10.92 -6.16 10.93
N ARG A 23 11.55 -7.30 10.60
CA ARG A 23 13.00 -7.33 10.35
C ARG A 23 13.37 -6.36 9.22
N LEU A 24 12.72 -6.45 8.06
CA LEU A 24 13.03 -5.59 6.92
C LEU A 24 12.90 -4.10 7.28
N GLY A 25 11.83 -3.70 7.98
CA GLY A 25 11.64 -2.30 8.37
C GLY A 25 12.52 -1.81 9.52
N SER A 26 13.10 -2.71 10.34
CA SER A 26 14.12 -2.34 11.32
C SER A 26 15.49 -2.06 10.69
N GLY A 27 15.71 -2.48 9.44
CA GLY A 27 16.99 -2.39 8.75
C GLY A 27 18.04 -3.42 9.20
N LEU A 28 17.72 -4.29 10.16
CA LEU A 28 18.61 -5.33 10.64
C LEU A 28 18.67 -6.52 9.66
N SER A 29 19.88 -7.00 9.42
CA SER A 29 20.10 -8.27 8.74
C SER A 29 19.73 -9.46 9.64
N ALA A 30 19.45 -10.61 9.01
CA ALA A 30 19.19 -11.85 9.75
C ALA A 30 20.42 -12.29 10.59
N ASP A 31 21.63 -11.90 10.18
CA ASP A 31 22.85 -12.17 10.94
C ASP A 31 22.93 -11.33 12.22
N GLU A 32 22.67 -10.03 12.13
CA GLU A 32 22.63 -9.12 13.29
C GLU A 32 21.56 -9.52 14.30
N ILE A 33 20.37 -9.91 13.83
CA ILE A 33 19.32 -10.45 14.71
C ILE A 33 19.80 -11.73 15.40
N GLY A 34 20.40 -12.64 14.64
CA GLY A 34 20.92 -13.90 15.17
C GLY A 34 21.95 -13.66 16.28
N GLN A 35 22.91 -12.77 16.05
CA GLN A 35 23.94 -12.42 17.02
C GLN A 35 23.36 -11.79 18.29
N ARG A 36 22.38 -10.88 18.17
CA ARG A 36 21.77 -10.19 19.33
C ARG A 36 20.91 -11.12 20.20
N ILE A 37 20.27 -12.12 19.60
CA ILE A 37 19.37 -13.06 20.30
C ILE A 37 20.11 -14.35 20.71
N GLY A 38 21.28 -14.61 20.15
CA GLY A 38 22.04 -15.85 20.40
C GLY A 38 21.54 -17.05 19.59
N ILE A 39 21.07 -16.83 18.36
CA ILE A 39 20.62 -17.87 17.42
C ILE A 39 21.35 -17.74 16.08
N SER A 40 21.34 -18.79 15.25
CA SER A 40 21.98 -18.73 13.93
C SER A 40 21.14 -17.91 12.94
N ARG A 41 21.81 -17.30 11.95
CA ARG A 41 21.14 -16.68 10.78
C ARG A 41 20.13 -17.63 10.12
N THR A 42 20.46 -18.92 10.02
CA THR A 42 19.56 -19.94 9.48
C THR A 42 18.32 -20.14 10.34
N ALA A 43 18.43 -20.03 11.68
CA ALA A 43 17.26 -20.09 12.56
C ALA A 43 16.30 -18.92 12.28
N VAL A 44 16.82 -17.70 12.09
CA VAL A 44 16.00 -16.52 11.74
C VAL A 44 15.20 -16.79 10.46
N TYR A 45 15.83 -17.26 9.38
CA TYR A 45 15.11 -17.55 8.14
C TYR A 45 14.08 -18.67 8.26
N ARG A 46 14.33 -19.67 9.11
CA ARG A 46 13.37 -20.75 9.37
C ARG A 46 12.13 -20.22 10.10
N PHE A 47 12.33 -19.32 11.05
CA PHE A 47 11.22 -18.66 11.76
C PHE A 47 10.41 -17.77 10.81
N GLU A 48 11.08 -17.03 9.91
CA GLU A 48 10.41 -16.24 8.87
C GLU A 48 9.59 -17.07 7.87
N LYS A 49 9.92 -18.35 7.71
CA LYS A 49 9.16 -19.32 6.91
C LYS A 49 8.04 -20.02 7.68
N GLY A 50 7.87 -19.69 8.96
CA GLY A 50 6.83 -20.26 9.81
C GLY A 50 7.17 -21.61 10.43
N GLU A 51 8.45 -21.93 10.63
CA GLU A 51 8.80 -23.02 11.54
C GLU A 51 8.39 -22.69 12.98
N VAL A 52 8.02 -23.71 13.75
CA VAL A 52 7.61 -23.56 15.15
C VAL A 52 8.77 -22.97 15.98
N VAL A 53 8.45 -21.92 16.72
CA VAL A 53 9.40 -21.18 17.55
C VAL A 53 8.99 -21.26 19.02
N LYS A 54 9.98 -21.33 19.92
CA LYS A 54 9.74 -21.23 21.36
C LYS A 54 9.23 -19.83 21.72
N ILE A 55 8.32 -19.76 22.69
CA ILE A 55 7.71 -18.50 23.10
C ILE A 55 8.75 -17.49 23.60
N GLU A 56 9.79 -17.95 24.29
CA GLU A 56 10.89 -17.11 24.78
C GLU A 56 11.66 -16.46 23.63
N THR A 57 11.91 -17.21 22.55
CA THR A 57 12.57 -16.67 21.35
C THR A 57 11.67 -15.69 20.60
N LEU A 58 10.36 -15.95 20.53
CA LEU A 58 9.40 -14.99 19.96
C LEU A 58 9.35 -13.69 20.78
N LEU A 59 9.38 -13.77 22.11
CA LEU A 59 9.45 -12.60 22.99
C LEU A 59 10.73 -11.79 22.75
N SER A 60 11.89 -12.44 22.65
CA SER A 60 13.16 -11.74 22.34
C SER A 60 13.15 -11.09 20.97
N LEU A 61 12.56 -11.73 19.96
CA LEU A 61 12.39 -11.14 18.63
C LEU A 61 11.45 -9.94 18.67
N ALA A 62 10.33 -10.05 19.39
CA ALA A 62 9.36 -8.97 19.55
C ALA A 62 9.99 -7.74 20.19
N GLU A 63 10.72 -7.94 21.30
CA GLU A 63 11.46 -6.89 22.01
C GLU A 63 12.52 -6.25 21.11
N LEU A 64 13.34 -7.04 20.42
CA LEU A 64 14.38 -6.52 19.54
C LEU A 64 13.80 -5.71 18.37
N LEU A 65 12.65 -6.11 17.84
CA LEU A 65 11.98 -5.45 16.72
C LEU A 65 11.06 -4.31 17.15
N GLY A 66 10.89 -4.08 18.46
CA GLY A 66 10.02 -3.02 18.99
C GLY A 66 8.53 -3.25 18.75
N VAL A 67 8.09 -4.51 18.72
CA VAL A 67 6.69 -4.89 18.48
C VAL A 67 6.11 -5.69 19.64
N SER A 68 4.80 -5.66 19.80
CA SER A 68 4.14 -6.49 20.81
C SER A 68 4.04 -7.94 20.32
N LEU A 69 4.10 -8.88 21.27
CA LEU A 69 3.83 -10.29 20.96
C LEU A 69 2.43 -10.49 20.37
N PRO A 70 1.33 -9.89 20.89
CA PRO A 70 0.01 -9.98 20.26
C PRO A 70 -0.02 -9.54 18.79
N SER A 71 0.69 -8.46 18.43
CA SER A 71 0.78 -8.01 17.03
C SER A 71 1.52 -9.03 16.16
N LEU A 72 2.60 -9.67 16.65
CA LEU A 72 3.27 -10.75 15.92
C LEU A 72 2.40 -12.00 15.76
N LEU A 73 1.60 -12.33 16.77
CA LEU A 73 0.67 -13.46 16.73
C LEU A 73 -0.57 -13.19 15.86
N GLY A 74 -0.79 -11.93 15.44
CA GLY A 74 -1.95 -11.54 14.64
C GLY A 74 -3.28 -11.58 15.40
N VAL A 75 -3.25 -11.53 16.74
CA VAL A 75 -4.46 -11.60 17.59
C VAL A 75 -4.98 -10.22 17.98
N GLU A 76 -4.23 -9.16 17.69
CA GLU A 76 -4.61 -7.76 17.87
C GLU A 76 -4.34 -6.97 16.58
N ILE A 77 -4.54 -5.65 16.64
CA ILE A 77 -4.14 -4.73 15.57
C ILE A 77 -2.61 -4.76 15.44
N GLU A 78 -2.11 -4.91 14.22
CA GLU A 78 -0.71 -4.70 13.88
C GLU A 78 -0.48 -3.19 13.74
N TYR A 79 0.33 -2.59 14.62
CA TYR A 79 0.75 -1.19 14.50
C TYR A 79 2.11 -1.12 13.79
N ILE A 80 2.18 -0.39 12.70
CA ILE A 80 3.35 -0.37 11.80
C ILE A 80 3.81 1.07 11.58
N SER A 81 5.00 1.41 12.06
CA SER A 81 5.60 2.76 11.93
C SER A 81 6.59 2.88 10.77
N SER A 82 6.93 1.77 10.10
CA SER A 82 7.86 1.74 8.97
C SER A 82 7.12 1.50 7.65
N ALA A 83 7.33 2.37 6.67
CA ALA A 83 6.78 2.17 5.33
C ALA A 83 7.29 0.88 4.67
N VAL A 84 8.55 0.51 4.92
CA VAL A 84 9.12 -0.77 4.46
C VAL A 84 8.34 -1.95 5.03
N THR A 85 8.12 -1.98 6.34
CA THR A 85 7.30 -3.04 6.98
C THR A 85 5.90 -3.05 6.41
N TYR A 86 5.29 -1.87 6.23
CA TYR A 86 3.92 -1.76 5.73
C TYR A 86 3.77 -2.33 4.32
N PHE A 87 4.63 -1.92 3.38
CA PHE A 87 4.55 -2.41 2.00
C PHE A 87 4.91 -3.90 1.90
N GLU A 88 5.81 -4.42 2.74
CA GLU A 88 6.07 -5.87 2.82
C GLU A 88 4.83 -6.62 3.33
N ARG A 89 4.12 -6.10 4.34
CA ARG A 89 2.87 -6.69 4.79
C ARG A 89 1.80 -6.66 3.70
N LEU A 90 1.67 -5.57 2.95
CA LEU A 90 0.78 -5.52 1.79
C LEU A 90 1.12 -6.60 0.77
N ARG A 91 2.41 -6.74 0.42
CA ARG A 91 2.88 -7.78 -0.51
C ARG A 91 2.44 -9.17 -0.07
N GLN A 92 2.64 -9.51 1.21
CA GLN A 92 2.26 -10.81 1.77
C GLN A 92 0.74 -11.04 1.79
N LEU A 93 -0.07 -10.01 2.05
CA LEU A 93 -1.52 -10.09 2.00
C LEU A 93 -2.04 -10.24 0.56
N GLU A 94 -1.46 -9.50 -0.38
CA GLU A 94 -1.78 -9.53 -1.81
C GLU A 94 -1.46 -10.89 -2.44
N GLU A 95 -0.35 -11.52 -2.03
CA GLU A 95 0.07 -12.84 -2.51
C GLU A 95 -0.98 -13.94 -2.31
N THR A 96 -1.85 -13.80 -1.32
CA THR A 96 -2.87 -14.80 -0.96
C THR A 96 -4.29 -14.32 -1.23
N ALA A 97 -4.48 -13.07 -1.62
CA ALA A 97 -5.79 -12.50 -1.86
C ALA A 97 -6.44 -13.07 -3.12
N ASP A 98 -7.75 -13.26 -3.06
CA ASP A 98 -8.62 -13.54 -4.20
C ASP A 98 -9.30 -12.25 -4.68
N ARG A 99 -9.55 -11.31 -3.75
CA ARG A 99 -10.09 -9.99 -4.03
C ARG A 99 -9.44 -8.92 -3.17
N ILE A 100 -9.17 -7.77 -3.78
CA ILE A 100 -8.58 -6.59 -3.15
C ILE A 100 -9.53 -5.41 -3.39
N ILE A 101 -9.88 -4.69 -2.34
CA ILE A 101 -10.56 -3.40 -2.46
C ILE A 101 -9.55 -2.34 -2.04
N VAL A 102 -9.32 -1.35 -2.90
CA VAL A 102 -8.36 -0.28 -2.69
C VAL A 102 -9.09 1.04 -2.67
N LEU A 103 -8.95 1.77 -1.57
CA LEU A 103 -9.24 3.19 -1.46
C LEU A 103 -7.93 3.86 -1.04
N ALA A 104 -7.09 4.15 -2.01
CA ALA A 104 -5.81 4.82 -1.78
C ALA A 104 -5.85 6.20 -2.44
N GLY A 105 -4.72 6.93 -2.40
CA GLY A 105 -4.58 8.19 -3.15
C GLY A 105 -4.91 8.03 -4.65
N PRO A 106 -4.72 9.07 -5.47
CA PRO A 106 -5.26 9.08 -6.84
C PRO A 106 -4.81 7.89 -7.69
N ILE A 107 -3.68 7.26 -7.36
CA ILE A 107 -3.10 6.16 -8.13
C ILE A 107 -3.02 4.89 -7.27
N SER A 108 -3.71 3.83 -7.72
CA SER A 108 -3.51 2.47 -7.20
C SER A 108 -2.32 1.82 -7.90
N TYR A 109 -1.25 1.53 -7.14
CA TYR A 109 0.02 1.04 -7.70
C TYR A 109 -0.13 -0.26 -8.53
N LEU A 110 -0.97 -1.20 -8.07
CA LEU A 110 -1.21 -2.46 -8.80
C LEU A 110 -1.82 -2.23 -10.20
N LEU A 111 -2.55 -1.11 -10.38
CA LEU A 111 -3.16 -0.73 -11.65
C LEU A 111 -2.39 0.37 -12.41
N ALA A 112 -1.38 0.97 -11.79
CA ALA A 112 -0.61 2.07 -12.37
C ALA A 112 0.13 1.65 -13.66
N SER A 113 0.43 2.62 -14.52
CA SER A 113 1.18 2.37 -15.75
C SER A 113 2.66 2.07 -15.47
N ASP A 114 3.33 1.41 -16.42
CA ASP A 114 4.78 1.18 -16.33
C ASP A 114 5.57 2.50 -16.28
N ARG A 115 5.04 3.56 -16.90
CA ARG A 115 5.65 4.89 -16.88
C ARG A 115 5.61 5.49 -15.48
N PHE A 116 4.48 5.41 -14.78
CA PHE A 116 4.39 5.83 -13.38
C PHE A 116 5.32 4.99 -12.50
N CYS A 117 5.33 3.67 -12.67
CA CYS A 117 6.21 2.77 -11.92
C CYS A 117 7.69 3.13 -12.10
N GLY A 118 8.13 3.38 -13.33
CA GLY A 118 9.52 3.76 -13.63
C GLY A 118 9.92 5.12 -13.04
N PHE A 119 8.95 6.00 -12.84
CA PHE A 119 9.18 7.33 -12.28
C PHE A 119 9.10 7.41 -10.75
N LEU A 120 8.40 6.46 -10.12
CA LEU A 120 8.11 6.49 -8.70
C LEU A 120 9.37 6.57 -7.82
N GLN A 121 10.47 5.93 -8.21
CA GLN A 121 11.71 6.00 -7.43
C GLN A 121 12.25 7.43 -7.31
N GLU A 122 12.22 8.20 -8.40
CA GLU A 122 12.64 9.60 -8.40
C GLU A 122 11.75 10.42 -7.47
N LEU A 123 10.43 10.26 -7.59
CA LEU A 123 9.43 10.91 -6.74
C LEU A 123 9.64 10.61 -5.25
N LEU A 124 9.89 9.35 -4.89
CA LEU A 124 10.13 8.95 -3.51
C LEU A 124 11.45 9.52 -2.97
N ARG A 125 12.53 9.51 -3.78
CA ARG A 125 13.82 10.11 -3.39
C ARG A 125 13.70 11.62 -3.17
N GLU A 126 12.95 12.32 -4.02
CA GLU A 126 12.66 13.75 -3.85
C GLU A 126 11.96 14.06 -2.53
N SER A 127 11.00 13.21 -2.13
CA SER A 127 10.21 13.40 -0.91
C SER A 127 11.02 13.31 0.39
N VAL A 128 12.20 12.69 0.32
CA VAL A 128 13.10 12.52 1.46
C VAL A 128 14.39 13.33 1.33
N ALA A 129 14.61 13.99 0.19
CA ALA A 129 15.86 14.71 -0.10
C ALA A 129 16.11 15.94 0.78
N GLY A 130 15.06 16.50 1.41
CA GLY A 130 15.16 17.63 2.35
C GLY A 130 15.73 17.26 3.72
N GLU A 131 15.89 15.96 4.00
CA GLU A 131 16.33 15.47 5.30
C GLU A 131 17.84 15.38 5.42
N THR A 132 18.36 15.93 6.50
CA THR A 132 19.81 15.99 6.76
C THR A 132 20.28 14.91 7.73
N HIS A 133 19.45 14.56 8.70
CA HIS A 133 19.71 13.51 9.67
C HIS A 133 18.96 12.26 9.16
N ASP A 134 19.67 11.17 8.84
CA ASP A 134 19.16 9.90 8.29
C ASP A 134 18.95 9.77 6.77
N ARG A 135 19.47 10.69 5.94
CA ARG A 135 19.31 10.62 4.47
C ARG A 135 19.70 9.28 3.85
N ASP A 136 20.85 8.74 4.24
CA ASP A 136 21.35 7.47 3.67
C ASP A 136 20.46 6.29 4.05
N ARG A 137 19.87 6.31 5.24
CA ARG A 137 18.87 5.32 5.65
C ARG A 137 17.60 5.48 4.83
N LEU A 138 17.09 6.70 4.67
CA LEU A 138 15.88 6.96 3.90
C LEU A 138 16.03 6.55 2.43
N TYR A 139 17.20 6.75 1.82
CA TYR A 139 17.46 6.26 0.45
C TYR A 139 17.49 4.73 0.38
N ARG A 140 18.08 4.05 1.37
CA ARG A 140 17.99 2.58 1.45
C ARG A 140 16.55 2.10 1.64
N ASP A 141 15.75 2.81 2.44
CA ASP A 141 14.33 2.50 2.63
C ASP A 141 13.56 2.70 1.32
N VAL A 142 13.85 3.76 0.54
CA VAL A 142 13.27 3.95 -0.81
C VAL A 142 13.62 2.79 -1.73
N ASP A 143 14.89 2.41 -1.81
CA ASP A 143 15.33 1.32 -2.68
C ASP A 143 14.64 0.00 -2.29
N ARG A 144 14.55 -0.28 -0.99
CA ARG A 144 13.81 -1.45 -0.45
C ARG A 144 12.32 -1.39 -0.79
N ILE A 145 11.69 -0.22 -0.66
CA ILE A 145 10.28 -0.05 -1.01
C ILE A 145 10.10 -0.34 -2.50
N MET A 146 10.96 0.17 -3.37
CA MET A 146 10.87 -0.10 -4.81
C MET A 146 10.99 -1.59 -5.14
N GLU A 147 11.92 -2.32 -4.50
CA GLU A 147 12.01 -3.80 -4.62
C GLU A 147 10.68 -4.47 -4.27
N ILE A 148 10.10 -4.12 -3.12
CA ILE A 148 8.83 -4.67 -2.65
C ILE A 148 7.69 -4.33 -3.61
N LEU A 149 7.63 -3.10 -4.11
CA LEU A 149 6.61 -2.66 -5.04
C LEU A 149 6.68 -3.42 -6.36
N GLU A 150 7.88 -3.64 -6.89
CA GLU A 150 8.07 -4.46 -8.09
C GLU A 150 7.59 -5.91 -7.88
N GLU A 151 7.94 -6.54 -6.75
CA GLU A 151 7.43 -7.87 -6.38
C GLU A 151 5.90 -7.90 -6.31
N ARG A 152 5.27 -6.86 -5.73
CA ARG A 152 3.80 -6.72 -5.66
C ARG A 152 3.17 -6.66 -7.04
N LYS A 153 3.72 -5.85 -7.95
CA LYS A 153 3.21 -5.71 -9.32
C LYS A 153 3.31 -7.03 -10.08
N ASN A 154 4.45 -7.70 -9.98
CA ASN A 154 4.69 -8.98 -10.65
C ASN A 154 3.73 -10.07 -10.14
N ALA A 155 3.59 -10.22 -8.82
CA ALA A 155 2.66 -11.17 -8.22
C ALA A 155 1.21 -10.90 -8.63
N TYR A 156 0.80 -9.63 -8.71
CA TYR A 156 -0.52 -9.25 -9.21
C TYR A 156 -0.70 -9.61 -10.69
N LEU A 157 0.28 -9.36 -11.55
CA LEU A 157 0.18 -9.67 -12.98
C LEU A 157 0.12 -11.17 -13.27
N GLU A 158 0.78 -11.99 -12.43
CA GLU A 158 0.77 -13.45 -12.51
C GLU A 158 -0.56 -14.06 -12.06
N ARG A 159 -1.09 -13.64 -10.89
CA ARG A 159 -2.30 -14.23 -10.31
C ARG A 159 -3.60 -13.54 -10.73
N ARG A 160 -3.53 -12.24 -11.02
CA ARG A 160 -4.66 -11.35 -11.33
C ARG A 160 -5.86 -11.51 -10.39
N PRO A 161 -5.68 -11.36 -9.06
CA PRO A 161 -6.82 -11.32 -8.15
C PRO A 161 -7.75 -10.17 -8.53
N SER A 162 -9.05 -10.32 -8.23
CA SER A 162 -10.01 -9.26 -8.52
C SER A 162 -9.67 -8.00 -7.73
N ILE A 163 -9.67 -6.85 -8.37
CA ILE A 163 -9.40 -5.56 -7.75
C ILE A 163 -10.54 -4.59 -7.99
N ILE A 164 -11.01 -3.99 -6.91
CA ILE A 164 -11.94 -2.86 -6.95
C ILE A 164 -11.17 -1.65 -6.45
N ASN A 165 -11.06 -0.63 -7.29
CA ASN A 165 -10.36 0.60 -6.98
C ASN A 165 -11.35 1.76 -6.90
N LEU A 166 -11.42 2.42 -5.75
CA LEU A 166 -12.15 3.66 -5.56
C LEU A 166 -11.19 4.84 -5.60
N ILE A 167 -11.43 5.76 -6.53
CA ILE A 167 -10.58 6.92 -6.81
C ILE A 167 -11.37 8.20 -6.57
N SER A 168 -10.73 9.23 -6.00
CA SER A 168 -11.30 10.56 -5.82
C SER A 168 -11.11 11.43 -7.07
N ALA A 169 -12.20 11.98 -7.61
CA ALA A 169 -12.13 12.98 -8.68
C ALA A 169 -11.37 14.25 -8.22
N ILE A 170 -11.49 14.61 -6.95
CA ILE A 170 -10.80 15.77 -6.36
C ILE A 170 -9.29 15.53 -6.31
N ASP A 171 -8.86 14.30 -5.98
CA ASP A 171 -7.44 13.97 -5.94
C ASP A 171 -6.86 13.82 -7.35
N MET A 172 -7.65 13.35 -8.33
CA MET A 172 -7.26 13.36 -9.73
C MET A 172 -7.08 14.79 -10.27
N GLU A 173 -8.02 15.70 -9.99
CA GLU A 173 -7.86 17.12 -10.36
C GLU A 173 -6.61 17.73 -9.70
N ARG A 174 -6.38 17.43 -8.42
CA ARG A 174 -5.21 17.93 -7.69
C ARG A 174 -3.91 17.42 -8.34
N LEU A 175 -3.83 16.13 -8.62
CA LEU A 175 -2.70 15.50 -9.32
C LEU A 175 -2.44 16.12 -10.69
N LEU A 176 -3.48 16.40 -11.48
CA LEU A 176 -3.33 17.07 -12.79
C LEU A 176 -2.76 18.48 -12.65
N ARG A 177 -3.17 19.22 -11.61
CA ARG A 177 -2.70 20.60 -11.37
C ARG A 177 -1.26 20.66 -10.83
N SER A 178 -0.94 19.78 -9.88
CA SER A 178 0.34 19.76 -9.19
C SER A 178 1.42 18.98 -9.95
N GLY A 179 1.02 17.98 -10.75
CA GLY A 179 1.91 17.03 -11.37
C GLY A 179 2.47 16.01 -10.37
N LEU A 180 3.25 15.07 -10.87
CA LEU A 180 3.98 14.09 -10.05
C LEU A 180 5.20 14.73 -9.36
N VAL A 181 4.94 15.42 -8.24
CA VAL A 181 5.98 16.11 -7.46
C VAL A 181 6.21 15.44 -6.10
N GLY A 182 7.48 15.13 -5.80
CA GLY A 182 7.89 14.64 -4.47
C GLY A 182 8.06 15.77 -3.44
N ARG A 183 8.22 17.02 -3.90
CA ARG A 183 8.40 18.23 -3.07
C ARG A 183 7.87 19.49 -3.76
N THR A 184 7.53 20.52 -2.98
CA THR A 184 6.85 21.75 -3.45
C THR A 184 7.72 22.69 -4.30
N LEU A 185 9.05 22.51 -4.32
CA LEU A 185 9.99 23.40 -5.03
C LEU A 185 10.67 22.66 -6.18
N VAL A 186 10.01 22.68 -7.35
CA VAL A 186 10.51 22.15 -8.62
C VAL A 186 10.53 23.32 -9.62
N ALA A 187 11.54 23.37 -10.50
CA ALA A 187 11.64 24.43 -11.51
C ALA A 187 10.47 24.36 -12.49
N GLU A 188 10.00 25.50 -13.01
CA GLU A 188 8.81 25.56 -13.90
C GLU A 188 8.91 24.62 -15.10
N ALA A 189 10.05 24.61 -15.81
CA ALA A 189 10.25 23.72 -16.95
C ALA A 189 10.23 22.22 -16.61
N GLU A 190 10.45 21.87 -15.35
CA GLU A 190 10.35 20.48 -14.88
C GLU A 190 8.91 20.18 -14.43
N LEU A 191 8.20 21.15 -13.84
CA LEU A 191 6.78 21.02 -13.48
C LEU A 191 5.90 20.66 -14.67
N ASP A 192 6.12 21.25 -15.84
CA ASP A 192 5.35 20.93 -17.04
C ASP A 192 5.49 19.46 -17.44
N LYS A 193 6.71 18.91 -17.35
CA LYS A 193 6.93 17.47 -17.57
C LYS A 193 6.23 16.61 -16.50
N ARG A 194 6.26 17.05 -15.23
CA ARG A 194 5.57 16.33 -14.13
C ARG A 194 4.05 16.32 -14.31
N ARG A 195 3.48 17.40 -14.86
CA ARG A 195 2.07 17.51 -15.22
C ARG A 195 1.74 16.63 -16.42
N GLU A 196 2.60 16.59 -17.43
CA GLU A 196 2.42 15.70 -18.58
C GLU A 196 2.40 14.22 -18.14
N LEU A 197 3.31 13.82 -17.24
CA LEU A 197 3.29 12.47 -16.66
C LEU A 197 2.00 12.19 -15.87
N ALA A 198 1.49 13.18 -15.14
CA ALA A 198 0.22 13.06 -14.43
C ALA A 198 -0.97 12.89 -15.40
N VAL A 199 -1.04 13.71 -16.47
CA VAL A 199 -2.05 13.58 -17.53
C VAL A 199 -2.03 12.20 -18.15
N GLN A 200 -0.85 11.70 -18.49
CA GLN A 200 -0.67 10.38 -19.08
C GLN A 200 -1.14 9.25 -18.14
N GLU A 201 -0.89 9.39 -16.83
CA GLU A 201 -1.36 8.41 -15.85
C GLU A 201 -2.88 8.47 -15.65
N VAL A 202 -3.47 9.67 -15.61
CA VAL A 202 -4.93 9.82 -15.54
C VAL A 202 -5.62 9.26 -16.80
N GLU A 203 -5.04 9.47 -17.98
CA GLU A 203 -5.54 8.89 -19.24
C GLU A 203 -5.43 7.36 -19.24
N HIS A 204 -4.37 6.80 -18.65
CA HIS A 204 -4.24 5.36 -18.43
C HIS A 204 -5.39 4.82 -17.56
N PHE A 205 -5.74 5.51 -16.47
CA PHE A 205 -6.90 5.13 -15.65
C PHE A 205 -8.24 5.30 -16.40
N ALA A 206 -8.41 6.35 -17.20
CA ALA A 206 -9.59 6.52 -18.05
C ALA A 206 -9.73 5.35 -19.05
N SER A 207 -8.62 4.92 -19.64
CA SER A 207 -8.57 3.76 -20.54
C SER A 207 -8.92 2.45 -19.83
N LEU A 208 -8.46 2.25 -18.58
CA LEU A 208 -8.84 1.09 -17.77
C LEU A 208 -10.34 1.10 -17.40
N MET A 209 -10.90 2.28 -17.10
CA MET A 209 -12.33 2.44 -16.82
C MET A 209 -13.20 2.09 -18.03
N GLU A 210 -12.76 2.43 -19.24
CA GLU A 210 -13.47 2.13 -20.49
C GLU A 210 -13.30 0.67 -20.94
N ALA A 211 -12.08 0.11 -20.79
CA ALA A 211 -11.79 -1.25 -21.23
C ALA A 211 -12.36 -2.34 -20.31
N GLU A 212 -12.64 -2.01 -19.04
CA GLU A 212 -13.09 -2.92 -17.98
C GLU A 212 -12.43 -4.32 -18.03
N PRO A 213 -11.07 -4.42 -17.92
CA PRO A 213 -10.39 -5.70 -17.99
C PRO A 213 -10.95 -6.70 -16.96
N ILE A 214 -10.96 -7.99 -17.31
CA ILE A 214 -11.47 -9.04 -16.41
C ILE A 214 -10.82 -8.94 -15.03
N GLY A 215 -11.66 -8.83 -14.00
CA GLY A 215 -11.23 -8.75 -12.61
C GLY A 215 -10.89 -7.33 -12.13
N VAL A 216 -10.90 -6.32 -12.99
CA VAL A 216 -10.63 -4.92 -12.63
C VAL A 216 -11.92 -4.12 -12.68
N GLN A 217 -12.25 -3.44 -11.58
CA GLN A 217 -13.36 -2.48 -11.53
C GLN A 217 -12.87 -1.19 -10.89
N ILE A 218 -13.18 -0.05 -11.50
CA ILE A 218 -12.74 1.26 -11.02
C ILE A 218 -13.96 2.17 -10.87
N GLY A 219 -14.13 2.73 -9.67
CA GLY A 219 -15.17 3.69 -9.34
C GLY A 219 -14.55 5.07 -9.09
N LEU A 220 -15.04 6.08 -9.80
CA LEU A 220 -14.66 7.48 -9.61
C LEU A 220 -15.67 8.18 -8.71
N VAL A 221 -15.26 8.50 -7.50
CA VAL A 221 -16.08 9.20 -6.51
C VAL A 221 -15.91 10.71 -6.70
N THR A 222 -17.03 11.40 -6.96
CA THR A 222 -17.06 12.85 -7.16
C THR A 222 -17.28 13.63 -5.86
N GLY A 223 -17.72 12.95 -4.80
CA GLY A 223 -17.82 13.49 -3.44
C GLY A 223 -16.49 13.45 -2.68
N THR A 224 -16.54 13.87 -1.42
CA THR A 224 -15.37 13.84 -0.53
C THR A 224 -15.06 12.42 -0.10
N LEU A 225 -13.85 11.93 -0.38
CA LEU A 225 -13.33 10.69 0.18
C LEU A 225 -12.65 10.92 1.55
N PRO A 226 -12.64 9.90 2.43
CA PRO A 226 -11.74 9.88 3.58
C PRO A 226 -10.30 10.10 3.11
N ARG A 227 -9.57 11.01 3.79
CA ARG A 227 -8.16 11.27 3.45
C ARG A 227 -7.21 10.12 3.78
N THR A 228 -7.68 9.17 4.59
CA THR A 228 -6.89 8.02 5.02
C THR A 228 -7.05 6.90 4.00
N GLY A 229 -5.93 6.42 3.47
CA GLY A 229 -5.95 5.27 2.59
C GLY A 229 -6.32 4.00 3.35
N LEU A 230 -7.15 3.17 2.76
CA LEU A 230 -7.48 1.83 3.26
C LEU A 230 -7.46 0.80 2.15
N GLN A 231 -7.26 -0.45 2.55
CA GLN A 231 -7.41 -1.61 1.67
C GLN A 231 -8.09 -2.75 2.41
N VAL A 232 -8.93 -3.50 1.72
CA VAL A 232 -9.54 -4.72 2.24
C VAL A 232 -9.09 -5.89 1.38
N PHE A 233 -8.46 -6.87 2.00
CA PHE A 233 -8.03 -8.11 1.38
C PHE A 233 -9.02 -9.22 1.73
N ARG A 234 -9.45 -9.99 0.73
CA ARG A 234 -10.25 -11.20 0.93
C ARG A 234 -9.48 -12.41 0.43
N SER A 235 -9.33 -13.43 1.27
CA SER A 235 -8.67 -14.70 0.95
C SER A 235 -9.52 -15.85 1.52
N GLY A 236 -10.28 -16.52 0.66
CA GLY A 236 -11.38 -17.40 1.08
C GLY A 236 -12.35 -16.69 2.03
N ASP A 237 -12.57 -17.27 3.21
CA ASP A 237 -13.46 -16.71 4.24
C ASP A 237 -12.82 -15.59 5.07
N ARG A 238 -11.53 -15.32 4.88
CA ARG A 238 -10.81 -14.31 5.65
C ARG A 238 -10.90 -12.94 5.02
N LYS A 239 -10.98 -11.94 5.89
CA LYS A 239 -10.92 -10.54 5.53
C LYS A 239 -9.89 -9.85 6.42
N THR A 240 -9.07 -9.02 5.80
CA THR A 240 -8.07 -8.21 6.49
C THR A 240 -8.23 -6.76 6.04
N LEU A 241 -8.33 -5.85 7.00
CA LEU A 241 -8.39 -4.42 6.78
C LEU A 241 -7.00 -3.82 7.03
N SER A 242 -6.53 -3.01 6.09
CA SER A 242 -5.34 -2.18 6.20
C SER A 242 -5.74 -0.71 6.14
N ILE A 243 -5.20 0.11 7.02
CA ILE A 243 -5.36 1.57 7.03
C ILE A 243 -3.97 2.18 7.13
N SER A 244 -3.63 3.12 6.26
CA SER A 244 -2.26 3.63 6.20
C SER A 244 -2.15 5.12 5.88
N PRO A 245 -1.25 5.84 6.58
CA PRO A 245 -0.83 7.17 6.21
C PRO A 245 0.25 7.17 5.12
N PHE A 246 0.83 6.00 4.79
CA PHE A 246 1.85 5.88 3.77
C PHE A 246 1.21 5.91 2.38
N ARG A 247 1.71 6.79 1.51
CA ARG A 247 1.11 7.07 0.20
C ARG A 247 2.16 7.10 -0.90
N LEU A 248 1.77 6.59 -2.06
CA LEU A 248 2.50 6.66 -3.31
C LEU A 248 1.78 7.63 -4.25
N GLY A 249 2.51 8.26 -5.18
CA GLY A 249 1.95 9.27 -6.08
C GLY A 249 2.01 10.68 -5.48
N GLU A 250 0.99 11.50 -5.71
CA GLU A 250 1.02 12.92 -5.32
C GLU A 250 1.34 13.12 -3.83
N GLN A 251 2.36 13.93 -3.52
CA GLN A 251 2.86 14.19 -2.16
C GLN A 251 3.10 12.88 -1.39
N PRO A 252 4.05 12.04 -1.84
CA PRO A 252 4.25 10.73 -1.26
C PRO A 252 4.69 10.86 0.20
N ASN A 253 4.24 9.91 1.01
CA ASN A 253 4.66 9.80 2.40
C ASN A 253 5.12 8.37 2.66
N ILE A 254 6.41 8.23 2.92
CA ILE A 254 7.03 6.95 3.31
C ILE A 254 7.76 7.06 4.64
N ARG A 255 7.50 8.13 5.41
CA ARG A 255 8.33 8.50 6.56
C ARG A 255 7.58 8.55 7.88
N LEU A 256 6.49 9.31 7.93
CA LEU A 256 5.82 9.64 9.18
C LEU A 256 4.40 9.10 9.19
N GLY A 257 4.10 8.32 10.22
CA GLY A 257 2.77 7.83 10.48
C GLY A 257 2.79 6.41 11.04
N VAL A 258 1.61 5.95 11.43
CA VAL A 258 1.37 4.59 11.90
C VAL A 258 0.28 3.98 11.04
N ALA A 259 0.64 2.95 10.29
CA ALA A 259 -0.32 2.10 9.61
C ALA A 259 -0.87 1.04 10.58
N MET A 260 -2.08 0.58 10.30
CA MET A 260 -2.79 -0.42 11.08
C MET A 260 -3.28 -1.54 10.16
N ILE A 261 -3.07 -2.80 10.58
CA ILE A 261 -3.65 -3.96 9.90
C ILE A 261 -4.44 -4.78 10.93
N THR A 262 -5.64 -5.21 10.58
CA THR A 262 -6.54 -5.91 11.52
C THR A 262 -7.51 -6.85 10.82
N GLU A 263 -7.92 -7.90 11.53
CA GLU A 263 -8.98 -8.84 11.14
C GLU A 263 -10.23 -8.70 12.01
N THR A 264 -10.29 -7.63 12.83
CA THR A 264 -11.43 -7.37 13.71
C THR A 264 -12.71 -7.18 12.91
N GLN A 265 -13.70 -8.05 13.13
CA GLN A 265 -14.96 -8.05 12.37
C GLN A 265 -15.72 -6.73 12.47
N GLU A 266 -15.69 -6.06 13.63
CA GLU A 266 -16.33 -4.76 13.80
C GLU A 266 -15.74 -3.71 12.86
N ALA A 267 -14.41 -3.59 12.84
CA ALA A 267 -13.71 -2.64 11.97
C ALA A 267 -13.97 -2.95 10.49
N LEU A 268 -13.90 -4.22 10.10
CA LEU A 268 -14.21 -4.66 8.73
C LEU A 268 -15.62 -4.30 8.31
N ARG A 269 -16.63 -4.64 9.12
CA ARG A 269 -18.05 -4.38 8.79
C ARG A 269 -18.32 -2.89 8.59
N LEU A 270 -17.78 -2.03 9.47
CA LEU A 270 -17.97 -0.59 9.37
C LEU A 270 -17.31 -0.01 8.11
N HIS A 271 -16.07 -0.41 7.80
CA HIS A 271 -15.40 0.07 6.60
C HIS A 271 -16.02 -0.49 5.32
N GLU A 272 -16.46 -1.75 5.30
CA GLU A 272 -17.18 -2.33 4.15
C GLU A 272 -18.49 -1.58 3.88
N THR A 273 -19.25 -1.20 4.92
CA THR A 273 -20.49 -0.41 4.76
C THR A 273 -20.20 0.93 4.06
N ILE A 274 -19.14 1.62 4.47
CA ILE A 274 -18.73 2.91 3.87
C ILE A 274 -18.23 2.70 2.43
N ILE A 275 -17.46 1.64 2.19
CA ILE A 275 -16.99 1.26 0.84
C ILE A 275 -18.17 1.01 -0.10
N ASP A 276 -19.19 0.28 0.35
CA ASP A 276 -20.37 -0.02 -0.46
C ASP A 276 -21.15 1.27 -0.79
N GLU A 277 -21.32 2.18 0.18
CA GLU A 277 -21.94 3.50 -0.05
C GLU A 277 -21.15 4.35 -1.07
N MET A 278 -19.82 4.41 -0.93
CA MET A 278 -18.96 5.11 -1.89
C MET A 278 -19.01 4.47 -3.28
N TRP A 279 -19.03 3.13 -3.33
CA TRP A 279 -19.14 2.39 -4.58
C TRP A 279 -20.47 2.67 -5.28
N ASP A 280 -21.60 2.65 -4.57
CA ASP A 280 -22.92 2.91 -5.14
C ASP A 280 -23.00 4.31 -5.75
N GLY A 281 -22.43 5.32 -5.08
CA GLY A 281 -22.38 6.70 -5.56
C GLY A 281 -21.31 7.02 -6.62
N ALA A 282 -20.37 6.10 -6.89
CA ALA A 282 -19.28 6.35 -7.82
C ALA A 282 -19.71 6.29 -9.30
N LEU A 283 -19.13 7.15 -10.14
CA LEU A 283 -19.15 7.00 -11.60
C LEU A 283 -18.33 5.77 -11.99
N LYS A 284 -18.75 5.05 -13.04
CA LYS A 284 -18.09 3.81 -13.51
C LYS A 284 -18.09 3.76 -15.05
N GLY A 285 -17.27 2.88 -15.62
CA GLY A 285 -17.22 2.65 -17.07
C GLY A 285 -16.93 3.92 -17.87
N ASP A 286 -17.53 4.02 -19.05
CA ASP A 286 -17.43 5.15 -19.98
C ASP A 286 -17.79 6.51 -19.37
N VAL A 287 -18.68 6.55 -18.38
CA VAL A 287 -19.08 7.80 -17.72
C VAL A 287 -17.91 8.34 -16.88
N ALA A 288 -17.24 7.47 -16.13
CA ALA A 288 -16.06 7.84 -15.35
C ALA A 288 -14.88 8.20 -16.25
N ALA A 289 -14.64 7.43 -17.32
CA ALA A 289 -13.58 7.69 -18.29
C ALA A 289 -13.73 9.07 -18.95
N ARG A 290 -14.94 9.41 -19.43
CA ARG A 290 -15.23 10.74 -20.00
C ARG A 290 -15.03 11.85 -18.97
N TYR A 291 -15.47 11.66 -17.74
CA TYR A 291 -15.27 12.64 -16.67
C TYR A 291 -13.77 12.94 -16.45
N LEU A 292 -12.91 11.92 -16.43
CA LEU A 292 -11.45 12.13 -16.30
C LEU A 292 -10.86 12.88 -17.51
N ARG A 293 -11.31 12.57 -18.73
CA ARG A 293 -10.86 13.27 -19.94
C ARG A 293 -11.32 14.74 -19.98
N ASP A 294 -12.54 15.00 -19.51
CA ASP A 294 -13.05 16.37 -19.34
C ASP A 294 -12.23 17.16 -18.30
N LEU A 295 -11.80 16.50 -17.20
CA LEU A 295 -10.89 17.10 -16.22
C LEU A 295 -9.53 17.44 -16.84
N ILE A 296 -8.94 16.53 -17.63
CA ILE A 296 -7.67 16.77 -18.35
C ILE A 296 -7.81 18.01 -19.23
N ALA A 297 -8.82 18.04 -20.11
CA ALA A 297 -9.06 19.15 -21.03
C ALA A 297 -9.27 20.49 -20.30
N ALA A 298 -9.99 20.47 -19.17
CA ALA A 298 -10.24 21.67 -18.37
C ALA A 298 -8.97 22.23 -17.68
N VAL A 299 -8.02 21.37 -17.30
CA VAL A 299 -6.73 21.80 -16.74
C VAL A 299 -5.84 22.36 -17.83
N GLU A 300 -5.71 21.68 -18.98
CA GLU A 300 -4.89 22.13 -20.11
C GLU A 300 -5.37 23.49 -20.68
N ALA A 301 -6.68 23.69 -20.79
CA ALA A 301 -7.25 24.95 -21.29
C ALA A 301 -6.95 26.15 -20.37
N ARG A 302 -6.75 25.94 -19.08
CA ARG A 302 -6.40 27.00 -18.11
C ARG A 302 -4.91 27.34 -18.13
N ASP A 303 -4.06 26.36 -18.39
CA ASP A 303 -2.61 26.60 -18.47
C ASP A 303 -2.22 27.32 -19.78
N ALA A 304 -3.09 27.26 -20.80
CA ALA A 304 -2.93 27.97 -22.07
C ALA A 304 -3.45 29.43 -22.08
N SER A 305 -4.17 29.86 -21.03
CA SER A 305 -4.81 31.19 -20.90
C SER A 305 -4.05 32.12 -19.97
#